data_AF-A0A3M2AL97-F1
#
_entry.id   AF-A0A3M2AL97-F1
#
_cell.length_a   1.000
_cell.length_b   1.000
_cell.length_c   1.000
_cell.angle_alpha   90.00
_cell.angle_beta   90.00
_cell.angle_gamma   90.00
#
_symmetry.space_group_name_H-M   'P 1'
#
loop_
_entity.id
_entity.type
_entity.pdbx_description
1 polymer ?
#
loop_
_entity_poly.entity_id
_entity_poly.type
_entity_poly.pdbx_seq_one_letter_code
_entity_poly.pdbx_strand_id
1 'polypeptide(L)'
;MFREFEPQGLVMLALTDESTGTVERFMENNEMPYPIGCGAKSARAYGVQGIPSAFLIDADGVIVWQGHPGAGGWEGMIPKLLAAARDAGPGWDPGEVPEALAKAAAAARAGKMKEAVKLAERARKAEPAAAESFLAGLGEAADRKLERARALAAEGRYFEAGERLRELEEAFKGTDWAARFSEQRLAWVKDKQAKALAALDRKRVQANADARSGKAAKAAKALAKLAEEAAGTPLEAVVRADLERARKTAAAAP
;
A
#
# COMPACT_ATOMS: atom_id res chain seq x y z
N MET A 1 -11.50 -5.74 17.79
CA MET A 1 -10.42 -5.33 16.87
C MET A 1 -10.62 -5.85 15.44
N PHE A 2 -10.48 -7.15 15.13
CA PHE A 2 -10.58 -7.60 13.72
C PHE A 2 -11.91 -7.19 13.06
N ARG A 3 -13.05 -7.55 13.66
CA ARG A 3 -14.39 -7.19 13.14
C ARG A 3 -14.63 -5.67 13.00
N GLU A 4 -13.90 -4.86 13.75
CA GLU A 4 -14.04 -3.39 13.74
C GLU A 4 -13.31 -2.76 12.53
N PHE A 5 -12.16 -3.33 12.17
CA PHE A 5 -11.29 -2.77 11.13
C PHE A 5 -11.31 -3.57 9.82
N GLU A 6 -11.82 -4.80 9.81
CA GLU A 6 -12.00 -5.60 8.59
C GLU A 6 -12.79 -4.85 7.50
N PRO A 7 -13.96 -4.22 7.79
CA PRO A 7 -14.70 -3.47 6.77
C PRO A 7 -13.92 -2.26 6.23
N GLN A 8 -12.92 -1.81 6.98
CA GLN A 8 -12.09 -0.67 6.65
C GLN A 8 -10.85 -1.03 5.81
N GLY A 9 -10.64 -2.34 5.56
CA GLY A 9 -9.53 -2.87 4.78
C GLY A 9 -8.45 -3.57 5.60
N LEU A 10 -8.64 -3.77 6.91
CA LEU A 10 -7.70 -4.59 7.69
C LEU A 10 -7.84 -6.06 7.30
N VAL A 11 -6.74 -6.66 6.88
CA VAL A 11 -6.64 -8.11 6.70
C VAL A 11 -5.83 -8.67 7.87
N MET A 12 -6.38 -9.67 8.55
CA MET A 12 -5.66 -10.42 9.59
C MET A 12 -5.47 -11.86 9.13
N LEU A 13 -4.24 -12.36 9.24
CA LEU A 13 -3.87 -13.72 8.89
C LEU A 13 -3.11 -14.32 10.07
N ALA A 14 -3.68 -15.36 10.69
CA ALA A 14 -2.97 -16.14 11.69
C ALA A 14 -2.19 -17.26 10.99
N LEU A 15 -0.94 -17.50 11.41
CA LEU A 15 -0.11 -18.57 10.87
C LEU A 15 0.29 -19.50 12.00
N THR A 16 0.14 -20.80 11.78
CA THR A 16 0.51 -21.85 12.73
C THR A 16 1.19 -23.00 12.02
N ASP A 17 2.18 -23.63 12.66
CA ASP A 17 2.81 -24.86 12.18
C ASP A 17 1.95 -26.10 12.46
N GLU A 18 0.86 -25.94 13.22
CA GLU A 18 -0.13 -26.98 13.49
C GLU A 18 -0.83 -27.48 12.22
N SER A 19 -1.29 -28.73 12.30
CA SER A 19 -2.10 -29.34 11.25
C SER A 19 -3.50 -28.73 11.21
N THR A 20 -4.14 -28.76 10.02
CA THR A 20 -5.54 -28.31 9.86
C THR A 20 -6.47 -28.99 10.86
N GLY A 21 -6.33 -30.31 11.07
CA GLY A 21 -7.18 -31.04 12.02
C GLY A 21 -6.95 -30.66 13.48
N THR A 22 -5.75 -30.20 13.86
CA THR A 22 -5.52 -29.62 15.19
C THR A 22 -6.25 -28.29 15.33
N VAL A 23 -6.14 -27.43 14.32
CA VAL A 23 -6.75 -26.09 14.31
C VAL A 23 -8.28 -26.17 14.31
N GLU A 24 -8.86 -27.03 13.49
CA GLU A 24 -10.32 -27.24 13.42
C GLU A 24 -10.89 -27.65 14.79
N ARG A 25 -10.26 -28.60 15.48
CA ARG A 25 -10.65 -28.99 16.85
C ARG A 25 -10.52 -27.83 17.85
N PHE A 26 -9.48 -27.01 17.73
CA PHE A 26 -9.32 -25.84 18.57
C PHE A 26 -10.43 -24.80 18.31
N MET A 27 -10.85 -24.65 17.05
CA MET A 27 -11.93 -23.75 16.62
C MET A 27 -13.32 -24.15 17.11
N GLU A 28 -13.56 -25.44 17.39
CA GLU A 28 -14.83 -25.89 17.99
C GLU A 28 -15.16 -25.16 19.30
N ASN A 29 -14.12 -24.75 20.04
CA ASN A 29 -14.26 -24.07 21.33
C ASN A 29 -13.73 -22.63 21.33
N ASN A 30 -13.13 -22.16 20.22
CA ASN A 30 -12.52 -20.83 20.13
C ASN A 30 -12.86 -20.19 18.78
N GLU A 31 -13.76 -19.21 18.80
CA GLU A 31 -14.15 -18.51 17.58
C GLU A 31 -12.99 -17.65 17.05
N MET A 32 -12.52 -17.96 15.84
CA MET A 32 -11.48 -17.20 15.13
C MET A 32 -12.06 -16.72 13.80
N PRO A 33 -12.60 -15.48 13.74
CA PRO A 33 -13.32 -14.99 12.56
C PRO A 33 -12.41 -14.57 11.39
N TYR A 34 -11.15 -15.01 11.38
CA TYR A 34 -10.12 -14.57 10.43
C TYR A 34 -9.41 -15.79 9.82
N PRO A 35 -8.84 -15.67 8.61
CA PRO A 35 -8.09 -16.75 7.97
C PRO A 35 -6.93 -17.28 8.82
N ILE A 36 -6.75 -18.60 8.80
CA ILE A 36 -5.65 -19.30 9.48
C ILE A 36 -4.88 -20.14 8.46
N GLY A 37 -3.60 -19.82 8.27
CA GLY A 37 -2.66 -20.65 7.51
C GLY A 37 -2.06 -21.74 8.39
N CYS A 38 -2.41 -22.99 8.13
CA CYS A 38 -1.91 -24.18 8.83
C CYS A 38 -0.61 -24.72 8.19
N GLY A 39 0.20 -25.46 8.96
CA GLY A 39 1.47 -26.02 8.50
C GLY A 39 2.50 -24.97 8.06
N ALA A 40 2.38 -23.73 8.53
CA ALA A 40 3.22 -22.61 8.15
C ALA A 40 4.64 -22.77 8.71
N LYS A 41 5.65 -22.58 7.85
CA LYS A 41 7.08 -22.60 8.24
C LYS A 41 7.72 -21.20 8.23
N SER A 42 6.89 -20.16 8.22
CA SER A 42 7.30 -18.76 8.06
C SER A 42 7.92 -18.16 9.33
N ALA A 43 7.69 -18.72 10.52
CA ALA A 43 8.14 -18.18 11.80
C ALA A 43 9.64 -17.84 11.77
N ARG A 44 10.49 -18.78 11.30
CA ARG A 44 11.94 -18.54 11.19
C ARG A 44 12.27 -17.44 10.18
N ALA A 45 11.61 -17.41 9.02
CA ALA A 45 11.83 -16.40 7.98
C ALA A 45 11.48 -14.98 8.46
N TYR A 46 10.53 -14.87 9.39
CA TYR A 46 10.12 -13.64 10.05
C TYR A 46 10.91 -13.33 11.33
N GLY A 47 11.91 -14.15 11.68
CA GLY A 47 12.73 -13.97 12.88
C GLY A 47 11.95 -14.11 14.19
N VAL A 48 10.87 -14.89 14.20
CA VAL A 48 10.08 -15.17 15.41
C VAL A 48 10.92 -15.98 16.39
N GLN A 49 11.12 -15.43 17.60
CA GLN A 49 11.88 -16.07 18.68
C GLN A 49 10.98 -16.59 19.82
N GLY A 50 9.69 -16.22 19.83
CA GLY A 50 8.72 -16.64 20.83
C GLY A 50 7.29 -16.43 20.35
N ILE A 51 6.36 -17.25 20.85
CA ILE A 51 4.94 -17.21 20.50
C ILE A 51 4.15 -16.69 21.72
N PRO A 52 3.10 -15.86 21.53
CA PRO A 52 2.64 -15.30 20.26
C PRO A 52 3.50 -14.15 19.76
N SER A 53 3.69 -14.10 18.44
CA SER A 53 4.35 -12.99 17.73
C SER A 53 3.41 -12.46 16.65
N ALA A 54 3.35 -11.15 16.50
CA ALA A 54 2.52 -10.45 15.53
C ALA A 54 3.34 -9.41 14.77
N PHE A 55 2.87 -9.11 13.56
CA PHE A 55 3.47 -8.16 12.63
C PHE A 55 2.36 -7.28 12.07
N LEU A 56 2.61 -5.97 12.01
CA LEU A 56 1.76 -5.02 11.32
C LEU A 56 2.44 -4.65 10.00
N ILE A 57 1.75 -4.89 8.90
CA ILE A 57 2.26 -4.63 7.54
C ILE A 57 1.40 -3.54 6.91
N ASP A 58 2.04 -2.49 6.40
CA ASP A 58 1.34 -1.40 5.73
C ASP A 58 0.97 -1.72 4.26
N ALA A 59 0.27 -0.80 3.60
CA ALA A 59 -0.16 -0.96 2.21
C ALA A 59 1.00 -1.03 1.20
N ASP A 60 2.21 -0.61 1.59
CA ASP A 60 3.42 -0.70 0.77
C ASP A 60 4.16 -2.05 0.99
N GLY A 61 3.62 -2.90 1.88
CA GLY A 61 4.15 -4.21 2.22
C GLY A 61 5.34 -4.12 3.19
N VAL A 62 5.45 -3.05 3.97
CA VAL A 62 6.51 -2.83 4.95
C VAL A 62 6.01 -3.22 6.34
N ILE A 63 6.83 -3.97 7.08
CA ILE A 63 6.59 -4.24 8.50
C ILE A 63 6.83 -2.94 9.27
N VAL A 64 5.76 -2.34 9.79
CA VAL A 64 5.80 -1.10 10.57
C VAL A 64 5.79 -1.34 12.08
N TRP A 65 5.43 -2.56 12.51
CA TRP A 65 5.52 -3.01 13.89
C TRP A 65 5.71 -4.53 13.96
N GLN A 66 6.45 -4.99 14.95
CA GLN A 66 6.64 -6.40 15.29
C GLN A 66 6.71 -6.55 16.81
N GLY A 67 6.00 -7.52 17.38
CA GLY A 67 6.07 -7.79 18.81
C GLY A 67 5.05 -8.80 19.31
N HIS A 68 4.90 -8.87 20.63
CA HIS A 68 3.88 -9.68 21.27
C HIS A 68 2.53 -8.95 21.18
N PRO A 69 1.45 -9.56 20.64
CA PRO A 69 0.18 -8.88 20.40
C PRO A 69 -0.49 -8.37 21.68
N GLY A 70 -0.29 -9.04 22.82
CA GLY A 70 -0.82 -8.62 24.13
C GLY A 70 -0.05 -7.48 24.82
N ALA A 71 1.05 -6.99 24.25
CA ALA A 71 1.83 -5.90 24.85
C ALA A 71 1.16 -4.51 24.69
N GLY A 72 0.16 -4.40 23.81
CA GLY A 72 -0.56 -3.16 23.51
C GLY A 72 0.26 -2.11 22.76
N GLY A 73 -0.38 -1.00 22.41
CA GLY A 73 0.21 0.20 21.81
C GLY A 73 0.27 0.20 20.27
N TRP A 74 0.19 -0.95 19.63
CA TRP A 74 0.19 -1.07 18.17
C TRP A 74 -1.20 -0.85 17.56
N GLU A 75 -2.26 -1.05 18.35
CA GLU A 75 -3.66 -0.87 17.93
C GLU A 75 -3.92 0.57 17.49
N GLY A 76 -3.30 1.54 18.16
CA GLY A 76 -3.38 2.96 17.82
C GLY A 76 -2.77 3.30 16.45
N MET A 77 -1.96 2.42 15.86
CA MET A 77 -1.39 2.61 14.53
C MET A 77 -2.39 2.28 13.42
N ILE A 78 -3.36 1.39 13.68
CA ILE A 78 -4.27 0.83 12.68
C ILE A 78 -5.05 1.94 11.93
N PRO A 79 -5.71 2.91 12.59
CA PRO A 79 -6.48 3.92 11.88
C PRO A 79 -5.64 4.74 10.89
N LYS A 80 -4.42 5.11 11.28
CA LYS A 80 -3.48 5.87 10.44
C LYS A 80 -3.03 5.04 9.23
N LEU A 81 -2.76 3.75 9.44
CA LEU A 81 -2.34 2.85 8.36
C LEU A 81 -3.47 2.56 7.38
N LEU A 82 -4.71 2.41 7.87
CA LEU A 82 -5.88 2.23 7.01
C LEU A 82 -6.18 3.50 6.20
N ALA A 83 -6.06 4.68 6.81
CA ALA A 83 -6.17 5.95 6.08
C ALA A 83 -5.11 6.03 4.96
N ALA A 84 -3.86 5.72 5.27
CA ALA A 84 -2.81 5.64 4.25
C ALA A 84 -3.12 4.56 3.19
N ALA A 85 -3.64 3.39 3.56
CA ALA A 85 -3.98 2.33 2.60
C ALA A 85 -5.08 2.76 1.62
N ARG A 86 -6.11 3.47 2.09
CA ARG A 86 -7.17 4.04 1.24
C ARG A 86 -6.63 5.03 0.21
N ASP A 87 -5.61 5.78 0.60
CA ASP A 87 -4.95 6.74 -0.29
C ASP A 87 -3.88 6.10 -1.21
N ALA A 88 -3.58 4.80 -1.07
CA ALA A 88 -2.56 4.12 -1.86
C ALA A 88 -3.05 3.72 -3.25
N GLY A 89 -4.30 3.27 -3.36
CA GLY A 89 -4.91 2.83 -4.61
C GLY A 89 -5.68 3.93 -5.34
N PRO A 90 -6.21 3.64 -6.55
CA PRO A 90 -7.03 4.58 -7.30
C PRO A 90 -8.41 4.80 -6.68
N GLY A 91 -8.85 3.92 -5.77
CA GLY A 91 -10.14 3.99 -5.07
C GLY A 91 -10.28 5.16 -4.10
N TRP A 92 -11.53 5.54 -3.83
CA TRP A 92 -11.90 6.52 -2.81
C TRP A 92 -13.28 6.14 -2.25
N ASP A 93 -13.41 6.21 -0.92
CA ASP A 93 -14.68 5.99 -0.24
C ASP A 93 -15.27 7.35 0.21
N PRO A 94 -16.38 7.79 -0.40
CA PRO A 94 -17.06 9.02 0.00
C PRO A 94 -17.85 8.88 1.32
N GLY A 95 -17.92 7.67 1.90
CA GLY A 95 -18.82 7.38 3.01
C GLY A 95 -20.28 7.23 2.57
N GLU A 96 -21.21 7.57 3.45
CA GLU A 96 -22.64 7.56 3.14
C GLU A 96 -22.98 8.68 2.17
N VAL A 97 -23.73 8.34 1.11
CA VAL A 97 -24.17 9.29 0.09
C VAL A 97 -25.67 9.07 -0.21
N PRO A 98 -26.40 10.09 -0.69
CA PRO A 98 -27.77 9.92 -1.15
C PRO A 98 -27.91 8.84 -2.23
N GLU A 99 -29.10 8.23 -2.34
CA GLU A 99 -29.38 7.15 -3.29
C GLU A 99 -29.05 7.54 -4.74
N ALA A 100 -29.27 8.80 -5.11
CA ALA A 100 -28.92 9.33 -6.44
C ALA A 100 -27.41 9.20 -6.78
N LEU A 101 -26.55 9.15 -5.76
CA LEU A 101 -25.09 9.02 -5.87
C LEU A 101 -24.57 7.61 -5.58
N ALA A 102 -25.42 6.65 -5.19
CA ALA A 102 -24.98 5.31 -4.79
C ALA A 102 -24.11 4.63 -5.87
N LYS A 103 -24.46 4.77 -7.15
CA LYS A 103 -23.67 4.25 -8.27
C LYS A 103 -22.33 4.97 -8.44
N ALA A 104 -22.29 6.28 -8.22
CA ALA A 104 -21.05 7.05 -8.28
C ALA A 104 -20.11 6.63 -7.14
N ALA A 105 -20.62 6.47 -5.92
CA ALA A 105 -19.87 5.98 -4.77
C ALA A 105 -19.33 4.56 -4.99
N ALA A 106 -20.16 3.64 -5.53
CA ALA A 106 -19.70 2.30 -5.87
C ALA A 106 -18.57 2.31 -6.91
N ALA A 107 -18.67 3.17 -7.93
CA ALA A 107 -17.60 3.33 -8.93
C ALA A 107 -16.32 3.90 -8.30
N ALA A 108 -16.43 4.90 -7.41
CA ALA A 108 -15.30 5.48 -6.70
C ALA A 108 -14.59 4.45 -5.81
N ARG A 109 -15.33 3.66 -5.03
CA ARG A 109 -14.77 2.58 -4.20
C ARG A 109 -14.03 1.53 -5.03
N ALA A 110 -14.56 1.23 -6.22
CA ALA A 110 -13.95 0.30 -7.16
C ALA A 110 -12.77 0.88 -7.97
N GLY A 111 -12.34 2.12 -7.71
CA GLY A 111 -11.25 2.78 -8.44
C GLY A 111 -11.60 3.22 -9.87
N LYS A 112 -12.89 3.18 -10.26
CA LYS A 112 -13.37 3.55 -11.60
C LYS A 112 -13.68 5.04 -11.67
N MET A 113 -12.67 5.89 -11.46
CA MET A 113 -12.86 7.32 -11.19
C MET A 113 -13.50 8.10 -12.33
N LYS A 114 -13.15 7.77 -13.58
CA LYS A 114 -13.86 8.31 -14.75
C LYS A 114 -15.38 8.09 -14.68
N GLU A 115 -15.81 6.87 -14.34
CA GLU A 115 -17.24 6.55 -14.28
C GLU A 115 -17.88 7.19 -13.04
N ALA A 116 -17.17 7.26 -11.92
CA ALA A 116 -17.63 7.96 -10.72
C ALA A 116 -17.97 9.44 -10.99
N VAL A 117 -17.06 10.16 -11.66
CA VAL A 117 -17.27 11.56 -12.05
C VAL A 117 -18.48 11.71 -12.96
N LYS A 118 -18.57 10.89 -14.02
CA LYS A 118 -19.69 10.92 -14.96
C LYS A 118 -21.04 10.64 -14.27
N LEU A 119 -21.09 9.68 -13.35
CA LEU A 119 -22.30 9.34 -12.61
C LEU A 119 -22.70 10.44 -11.62
N ALA A 120 -21.73 11.07 -10.95
CA ALA A 120 -21.98 12.21 -10.06
C ALA A 120 -22.51 13.43 -10.81
N GLU A 121 -21.93 13.77 -11.96
CA GLU A 121 -22.42 14.85 -12.84
C GLU A 121 -23.86 14.58 -13.33
N ARG A 122 -24.20 13.31 -13.61
CA ARG A 122 -25.58 12.94 -13.93
C ARG A 122 -26.52 13.12 -12.73
N ALA A 123 -26.07 12.75 -11.53
CA ALA A 123 -26.85 12.88 -10.30
C ALA A 123 -27.13 14.35 -9.94
N ARG A 124 -26.31 15.29 -10.41
CA ARG A 124 -26.48 16.73 -10.22
C ARG A 124 -27.84 17.28 -10.68
N LYS A 125 -28.52 16.59 -11.61
CA LYS A 125 -29.89 16.95 -12.03
C LYS A 125 -30.94 16.73 -10.95
N ALA A 126 -30.76 15.70 -10.11
CA ALA A 126 -31.68 15.34 -9.05
C ALA A 126 -31.23 15.92 -7.70
N GLU A 127 -29.93 15.87 -7.41
CA GLU A 127 -29.32 16.26 -6.14
C GLU A 127 -28.10 17.18 -6.39
N PRO A 128 -28.29 18.46 -6.78
CA PRO A 128 -27.19 19.33 -7.16
C PRO A 128 -26.13 19.51 -6.08
N ALA A 129 -26.57 19.82 -4.84
CA ALA A 129 -25.67 20.09 -3.73
C ALA A 129 -24.88 18.84 -3.31
N ALA A 130 -25.53 17.67 -3.27
CA ALA A 130 -24.85 16.43 -2.93
C ALA A 130 -23.84 16.01 -4.02
N ALA A 131 -24.19 16.19 -5.29
CA ALA A 131 -23.28 15.89 -6.40
C ALA A 131 -22.06 16.82 -6.40
N GLU A 132 -22.24 18.11 -6.11
CA GLU A 132 -21.15 19.07 -5.97
C GLU A 132 -20.23 18.70 -4.79
N SER A 133 -20.79 18.36 -3.63
CA SER A 133 -20.01 17.89 -2.48
C SER A 133 -19.25 16.60 -2.78
N PHE A 134 -19.85 15.66 -3.51
CA PHE A 134 -19.20 14.42 -3.93
C PHE A 134 -18.01 14.70 -4.85
N LEU A 135 -18.19 15.54 -5.86
CA LEU A 135 -17.14 15.89 -6.82
C LEU A 135 -15.99 16.67 -6.15
N ALA A 136 -16.31 17.55 -5.20
CA ALA A 136 -15.31 18.24 -4.39
C ALA A 136 -14.47 17.25 -3.55
N GLY A 137 -15.11 16.33 -2.82
CA GLY A 137 -14.40 15.31 -2.03
C GLY A 137 -13.57 14.36 -2.88
N LEU A 138 -14.05 14.01 -4.08
CA LEU A 138 -13.29 13.24 -5.06
C LEU A 138 -12.05 14.00 -5.53
N GLY A 139 -12.18 15.31 -5.73
CA GLY A 139 -11.08 16.20 -6.08
C GLY A 139 -10.02 16.29 -4.98
N GLU A 140 -10.43 16.48 -3.74
CA GLU A 140 -9.51 16.46 -2.59
C GLU A 140 -8.78 15.12 -2.47
N ALA A 141 -9.48 14.01 -2.70
CA ALA A 141 -8.87 12.69 -2.72
C ALA A 141 -7.85 12.54 -3.85
N ALA A 142 -8.16 13.05 -5.05
CA ALA A 142 -7.21 13.07 -6.18
C ALA A 142 -5.96 13.90 -5.85
N ASP A 143 -6.12 15.06 -5.24
CA ASP A 143 -5.01 15.94 -4.86
C ASP A 143 -4.14 15.30 -3.76
N ARG A 144 -4.73 14.65 -2.74
CA ARG A 144 -3.96 13.88 -1.75
C ARG A 144 -3.14 12.76 -2.38
N LYS A 145 -3.68 12.06 -3.39
CA LYS A 145 -2.97 11.01 -4.12
C LYS A 145 -1.79 11.58 -4.93
N LEU A 146 -1.95 12.75 -5.54
CA LEU A 146 -0.85 13.48 -6.19
C LEU A 146 0.24 13.86 -5.19
N GLU A 147 -0.13 14.41 -4.04
CA GLU A 147 0.83 14.78 -2.99
C GLU A 147 1.59 13.56 -2.44
N ARG A 148 0.92 12.41 -2.31
CA ARG A 148 1.61 11.16 -1.95
C ARG A 148 2.64 10.75 -3.00
N ALA A 149 2.32 10.87 -4.29
CA ALA A 149 3.30 10.59 -5.35
C ALA A 149 4.49 11.57 -5.27
N ARG A 150 4.23 12.86 -4.97
CA ARG A 150 5.28 13.86 -4.76
C ARG A 150 6.16 13.55 -3.54
N ALA A 151 5.56 13.08 -2.44
CA ALA A 151 6.30 12.68 -1.24
C ALA A 151 7.27 11.51 -1.53
N LEU A 152 6.83 10.50 -2.29
CA LEU A 152 7.73 9.44 -2.77
C LEU A 152 8.88 9.99 -3.61
N ALA A 153 8.58 10.90 -4.55
CA ALA A 153 9.60 11.50 -5.40
C ALA A 153 10.62 12.33 -4.58
N ALA A 154 10.18 12.98 -3.50
CA ALA A 154 11.06 13.69 -2.58
C ALA A 154 12.04 12.75 -1.85
N GLU A 155 11.65 11.50 -1.59
CA GLU A 155 12.52 10.41 -1.10
C GLU A 155 13.40 9.80 -2.23
N GLY A 156 13.40 10.38 -3.43
CA GLY A 156 14.11 9.86 -4.59
C GLY A 156 13.42 8.66 -5.26
N ARG A 157 12.22 8.24 -4.83
CA ARG A 157 11.47 7.09 -5.35
C ARG A 157 10.68 7.44 -6.62
N TYR A 158 11.36 8.01 -7.61
CA TYR A 158 10.74 8.56 -8.82
C TYR A 158 10.12 7.51 -9.74
N PHE A 159 10.65 6.29 -9.78
CA PHE A 159 10.06 5.22 -10.60
C PHE A 159 8.74 4.77 -9.97
N GLU A 160 8.74 4.51 -8.68
CA GLU A 160 7.53 4.13 -7.94
C GLU A 160 6.46 5.23 -7.97
N ALA A 161 6.85 6.49 -7.77
CA ALA A 161 5.96 7.63 -7.89
C ALA A 161 5.36 7.75 -9.31
N GLY A 162 6.17 7.54 -10.33
CA GLY A 162 5.74 7.58 -11.73
C GLY A 162 4.76 6.47 -12.11
N GLU A 163 4.96 5.25 -11.59
CA GLU A 163 4.01 4.14 -11.79
C GLU A 163 2.67 4.41 -11.10
N ARG A 164 2.68 4.99 -9.88
CA ARG A 164 1.44 5.43 -9.21
C ARG A 164 0.69 6.48 -10.01
N LEU A 165 1.38 7.51 -10.51
CA LEU A 165 0.74 8.51 -11.36
C LEU A 165 0.18 7.89 -12.64
N ARG A 166 0.85 6.90 -13.24
CA ARG A 166 0.33 6.19 -14.42
C ARG A 166 -0.98 5.44 -14.10
N GLU A 167 -1.06 4.77 -12.96
CA GLU A 167 -2.28 4.10 -12.52
C GLU A 167 -3.43 5.11 -12.33
N LEU A 168 -3.15 6.24 -11.68
CA LEU A 168 -4.11 7.31 -11.46
C LEU A 168 -4.56 7.97 -12.78
N GLU A 169 -3.64 8.21 -13.72
CA GLU A 169 -3.95 8.71 -15.07
C GLU A 169 -5.00 7.83 -15.77
N GLU A 170 -4.85 6.51 -15.72
CA GLU A 170 -5.80 5.60 -16.35
C GLU A 170 -7.13 5.54 -15.58
N ALA A 171 -7.09 5.53 -14.24
CA ALA A 171 -8.31 5.55 -13.42
C ALA A 171 -9.17 6.81 -13.66
N PHE A 172 -8.52 7.97 -13.83
CA PHE A 172 -9.15 9.27 -14.02
C PHE A 172 -9.26 9.70 -15.50
N LYS A 173 -9.05 8.79 -16.45
CA LYS A 173 -8.93 9.09 -17.88
C LYS A 173 -10.09 9.93 -18.42
N GLY A 174 -9.74 11.07 -19.02
CA GLY A 174 -10.71 12.02 -19.59
C GLY A 174 -11.31 13.00 -18.58
N THR A 175 -10.73 13.10 -17.39
CA THR A 175 -11.00 14.16 -16.40
C THR A 175 -9.80 15.10 -16.29
N ASP A 176 -10.00 16.28 -15.70
CA ASP A 176 -8.92 17.25 -15.48
C ASP A 176 -7.82 16.72 -14.54
N TRP A 177 -8.16 15.85 -13.59
CA TRP A 177 -7.18 15.23 -12.70
C TRP A 177 -6.21 14.32 -13.44
N ALA A 178 -6.67 13.56 -14.45
CA ALA A 178 -5.76 12.78 -15.29
C ALA A 178 -4.74 13.66 -16.02
N ALA A 179 -5.14 14.86 -16.46
CA ALA A 179 -4.21 15.82 -17.06
C ALA A 179 -3.15 16.29 -16.04
N ARG A 180 -3.55 16.61 -14.80
CA ARG A 180 -2.62 17.00 -13.72
C ARG A 180 -1.62 15.89 -13.36
N PHE A 181 -2.10 14.65 -13.24
CA PHE A 181 -1.23 13.50 -12.99
C PHE A 181 -0.21 13.31 -14.13
N SER A 182 -0.68 13.41 -15.38
CA SER A 182 0.17 13.28 -16.56
C SER A 182 1.20 14.40 -16.65
N GLU A 183 0.80 15.65 -16.38
CA GLU A 183 1.69 16.80 -16.35
C GLU A 183 2.82 16.59 -15.32
N GLN A 184 2.47 16.19 -14.09
CA GLN A 184 3.46 15.92 -13.05
C GLN A 184 4.44 14.81 -13.46
N ARG A 185 3.91 13.70 -14.01
CA ARG A 185 4.74 12.57 -14.45
C ARG A 185 5.66 12.98 -15.60
N LEU A 186 5.15 13.72 -16.57
CA LEU A 186 5.94 14.20 -17.71
C LEU A 186 7.00 15.21 -17.29
N ALA A 187 6.75 16.04 -16.27
CA ALA A 187 7.75 16.92 -15.69
C ALA A 187 8.96 16.11 -15.15
N TRP A 188 8.71 15.02 -14.41
CA TRP A 188 9.78 14.13 -13.94
C TRP A 188 10.52 13.39 -15.05
N VAL A 189 9.83 13.00 -16.13
CA VAL A 189 10.46 12.35 -17.29
C VAL A 189 11.43 13.29 -18.01
N LYS A 190 11.11 14.60 -18.04
CA LYS A 190 11.94 15.63 -18.69
C LYS A 190 13.09 16.09 -17.80
N ASP A 191 12.96 15.98 -16.49
CA ASP A 191 14.00 16.36 -15.54
C ASP A 191 15.14 15.32 -15.50
N LYS A 192 16.38 15.79 -15.68
CA LYS A 192 17.55 14.90 -15.77
C LYS A 192 17.85 14.20 -14.45
N GLN A 193 17.68 14.89 -13.32
CA GLN A 193 17.97 14.35 -12.00
C GLN A 193 16.90 13.32 -11.60
N ALA A 194 15.62 13.65 -11.78
CA ALA A 194 14.50 12.74 -11.60
C ALA A 194 14.64 11.49 -12.46
N LYS A 195 15.06 11.63 -13.73
CA LYS A 195 15.31 10.48 -14.63
C LYS A 195 16.45 9.59 -14.12
N ALA A 196 17.55 10.18 -13.64
CA ALA A 196 18.66 9.42 -13.07
C ALA A 196 18.22 8.67 -11.80
N LEU A 197 17.48 9.34 -10.90
CA LEU A 197 16.94 8.74 -9.69
C LEU A 197 15.89 7.66 -10.00
N ALA A 198 15.03 7.85 -11.00
CA ALA A 198 14.09 6.84 -11.45
C ALA A 198 14.79 5.56 -11.94
N ALA A 199 15.96 5.67 -12.57
CA ALA A 199 16.74 4.51 -12.98
C ALA A 199 17.27 3.72 -11.77
N LEU A 200 17.77 4.42 -10.75
CA LEU A 200 18.20 3.79 -9.49
C LEU A 200 17.02 3.17 -8.73
N ASP A 201 15.92 3.91 -8.62
CA ASP A 201 14.70 3.47 -7.94
C ASP A 201 14.07 2.25 -8.62
N ARG A 202 14.09 2.17 -9.95
CA ARG A 202 13.68 0.97 -10.68
C ARG A 202 14.52 -0.26 -10.31
N LYS A 203 15.85 -0.11 -10.17
CA LYS A 203 16.72 -1.20 -9.70
C LYS A 203 16.36 -1.60 -8.27
N ARG A 204 16.07 -0.64 -7.39
CA ARG A 204 15.62 -0.89 -6.02
C ARG A 204 14.34 -1.72 -5.99
N VAL A 205 13.31 -1.28 -6.73
CA VAL A 205 12.02 -2.00 -6.82
C VAL A 205 12.22 -3.42 -7.32
N GLN A 206 13.05 -3.63 -8.34
CA GLN A 206 13.36 -4.97 -8.83
C GLN A 206 14.09 -5.84 -7.79
N ALA A 207 15.05 -5.28 -7.06
CA ALA A 207 15.75 -6.01 -5.99
C ALA A 207 14.78 -6.40 -4.86
N ASN A 208 13.85 -5.51 -4.50
CA ASN A 208 12.81 -5.81 -3.53
C ASN A 208 11.84 -6.90 -4.00
N ALA A 209 11.47 -6.90 -5.28
CA ALA A 209 10.69 -7.97 -5.88
C ALA A 209 11.44 -9.32 -5.80
N ASP A 210 12.75 -9.34 -6.09
CA ASP A 210 13.60 -10.52 -5.94
C ASP A 210 13.62 -11.02 -4.47
N ALA A 211 13.72 -10.11 -3.50
CA ALA A 211 13.67 -10.48 -2.08
C ALA A 211 12.35 -11.17 -1.72
N ARG A 212 11.23 -10.58 -2.15
CA ARG A 212 9.88 -11.12 -1.94
C ARG A 212 9.66 -12.46 -2.63
N SER A 213 10.33 -12.71 -3.77
CA SER A 213 10.27 -13.98 -4.49
C SER A 213 11.24 -15.04 -3.95
N GLY A 214 11.72 -14.92 -2.71
CA GLY A 214 12.63 -15.87 -2.07
C GLY A 214 14.10 -15.74 -2.47
N LYS A 215 14.48 -14.72 -3.26
CA LYS A 215 15.88 -14.50 -3.70
C LYS A 215 16.58 -13.45 -2.82
N ALA A 216 16.37 -13.52 -1.50
CA ALA A 216 16.82 -12.49 -0.55
C ALA A 216 18.33 -12.23 -0.58
N ALA A 217 19.18 -13.26 -0.72
CA ALA A 217 20.63 -13.08 -0.82
C ALA A 217 21.05 -12.34 -2.11
N LYS A 218 20.38 -12.62 -3.23
CA LYS A 218 20.59 -11.91 -4.50
C LYS A 218 20.15 -10.44 -4.36
N ALA A 219 18.99 -10.22 -3.77
CA ALA A 219 18.46 -8.88 -3.50
C ALA A 219 19.41 -8.07 -2.61
N ALA A 220 19.92 -8.65 -1.51
CA ALA A 220 20.86 -7.99 -0.61
C ALA A 220 22.16 -7.59 -1.33
N LYS A 221 22.69 -8.43 -2.22
CA LYS A 221 23.86 -8.07 -3.05
C LYS A 221 23.55 -6.91 -3.99
N ALA A 222 22.39 -6.94 -4.66
CA ALA A 222 21.98 -5.87 -5.57
C ALA A 222 21.76 -4.53 -4.84
N LEU A 223 21.09 -4.57 -3.67
CA LEU A 223 20.84 -3.40 -2.84
C LEU A 223 22.12 -2.83 -2.22
N ALA A 224 23.11 -3.67 -1.89
CA ALA A 224 24.41 -3.19 -1.40
C ALA A 224 25.13 -2.36 -2.45
N LYS A 225 25.21 -2.86 -3.70
CA LYS A 225 25.77 -2.10 -4.82
C LYS A 225 24.96 -0.82 -5.08
N LEU A 226 23.64 -0.91 -5.01
CA LEU A 226 22.77 0.24 -5.24
C LEU A 226 22.93 1.31 -4.15
N ALA A 227 23.22 0.94 -2.90
CA ALA A 227 23.46 1.88 -1.82
C ALA A 227 24.72 2.74 -2.08
N GLU A 228 25.74 2.16 -2.72
CA GLU A 228 26.93 2.90 -3.17
C GLU A 228 26.58 3.84 -4.33
N GLU A 229 25.82 3.36 -5.33
CA GLU A 229 25.37 4.18 -6.47
C GLU A 229 24.44 5.33 -6.04
N ALA A 230 23.65 5.14 -4.99
CA ALA A 230 22.70 6.12 -4.48
C ALA A 230 23.30 7.06 -3.41
N ALA A 231 24.58 6.90 -3.04
CA ALA A 231 25.21 7.68 -1.99
C ALA A 231 25.13 9.19 -2.28
N GLY A 232 24.73 9.98 -1.27
CA GLY A 232 24.53 11.43 -1.39
C GLY A 232 23.27 11.83 -2.14
N THR A 233 22.41 10.88 -2.53
CA THR A 233 21.11 11.17 -3.15
C THR A 233 19.96 11.02 -2.15
N PRO A 234 18.78 11.62 -2.40
CA PRO A 234 17.60 11.40 -1.56
C PRO A 234 17.19 9.93 -1.41
N LEU A 235 17.53 9.08 -2.39
CA LEU A 235 17.19 7.66 -2.41
C LEU A 235 18.05 6.80 -1.46
N GLU A 236 19.19 7.33 -0.98
CA GLU A 236 20.17 6.57 -0.18
C GLU A 236 19.53 5.91 1.05
N ALA A 237 18.79 6.69 1.85
CA ALA A 237 18.20 6.22 3.09
C ALA A 237 17.21 5.06 2.84
N VAL A 238 16.42 5.17 1.77
CA VAL A 238 15.44 4.15 1.37
C VAL A 238 16.18 2.85 1.00
N VAL A 239 17.19 2.94 0.14
CA VAL A 239 17.96 1.76 -0.31
C VAL A 239 18.69 1.08 0.84
N ARG A 240 19.24 1.85 1.79
CA ARG A 240 19.88 1.28 2.99
C ARG A 240 18.88 0.53 3.87
N ALA A 241 17.69 1.08 4.09
CA ALA A 241 16.64 0.41 4.85
C ALA A 241 16.17 -0.89 4.15
N ASP A 242 16.02 -0.86 2.82
CA ASP A 242 15.73 -2.04 2.01
C ASP A 242 16.83 -3.11 2.10
N LEU A 243 18.10 -2.70 2.06
CA LEU A 243 19.26 -3.59 2.20
C LEU A 243 19.27 -4.31 3.55
N GLU A 244 19.02 -3.59 4.64
CA GLU A 244 18.96 -4.19 5.97
C GLU A 244 17.86 -5.23 6.08
N ARG A 245 16.66 -4.94 5.54
CA ARG A 245 15.57 -5.92 5.47
C ARG A 245 15.99 -7.15 4.67
N ALA A 246 16.54 -6.97 3.47
CA ALA A 246 16.95 -8.07 2.61
C ALA A 246 18.04 -8.94 3.28
N ARG A 247 18.99 -8.34 4.01
CA ARG A 247 20.02 -9.06 4.78
C ARG A 247 19.41 -9.89 5.91
N LYS A 248 18.47 -9.33 6.67
CA LYS A 248 17.77 -10.07 7.73
C LYS A 248 17.01 -11.28 7.16
N THR A 249 16.28 -11.09 6.07
CA THR A 249 15.58 -12.19 5.39
C THR A 249 16.55 -13.25 4.84
N ALA A 250 17.68 -12.84 4.27
CA ALA A 250 18.68 -13.76 3.75
C ALA A 250 19.33 -14.61 4.86
N ALA A 251 19.61 -14.02 6.02
CA ALA A 251 20.17 -14.73 7.18
C ALA A 251 19.18 -15.73 7.80
N ALA A 252 17.88 -15.51 7.63
CA ALA A 252 16.81 -16.38 8.12
C ALA A 252 16.46 -17.53 7.15
N ALA A 253 16.96 -17.51 5.91
CA ALA A 253 16.72 -18.56 4.94
C ALA A 253 17.43 -19.88 5.36
N PRO A 254 16.81 -21.05 5.12
CA PRO A 254 17.40 -22.36 5.41
C PRO A 254 18.61 -22.71 4.56
#